data_AF-A0A499UI11-F1
#
_entry.id   AF-A0A499UI11-F1
#
_cell.length_a   1.000
_cell.length_b   1.000
_cell.length_c   1.000
_cell.angle_alpha   90.00
_cell.angle_beta   90.00
_cell.angle_gamma   90.00
#
_symmetry.space_group_name_H-M   'P 1'
#
loop_
_entity.id
_entity.type
_entity.pdbx_description
1 polymer ?
#
loop_
_entity_poly.entity_id
_entity_poly.type
_entity_poly.pdbx_seq_one_letter_code
_entity_poly.pdbx_strand_id
1 'polypeptide(L)'
;MGASDFSERDAAGLRPDVAMIATPSTPATHRYAPRLLKALGHPATVVPVHWDNFELPLDEGAHRDPTIDLDGFIARIREASPGSRVLLPEYATPYRF
;
A
#
# COMPACT_ATOMS: atom_id res chain seq x y z
N MET A 1 2.59 7.88 -14.87
CA MET A 1 1.64 7.67 -13.76
C MET A 1 2.06 8.55 -12.59
N GLY A 2 1.07 9.05 -11.83
CA GLY A 2 1.24 10.05 -10.77
C GLY A 2 2.08 9.57 -9.58
N ALA A 3 2.71 10.52 -8.89
CA ALA A 3 3.59 10.24 -7.77
C ALA A 3 2.81 9.79 -6.52
N SER A 4 3.29 8.73 -5.87
CA SER A 4 2.97 8.46 -4.47
C SER A 4 3.75 9.44 -3.61
N ASP A 5 3.26 10.66 -3.48
CA ASP A 5 3.70 11.61 -2.45
C ASP A 5 2.51 12.07 -1.63
N PHE A 6 2.77 12.55 -0.43
CA PHE A 6 1.75 12.90 0.54
C PHE A 6 2.18 14.08 1.40
N SER A 7 1.20 14.82 1.90
CA SER A 7 1.42 15.83 2.93
C SER A 7 1.53 15.15 4.29
N GLU A 8 2.75 15.07 4.83
CA GLU A 8 3.00 14.42 6.13
C GLU A 8 2.25 15.10 7.27
N ARG A 9 2.05 16.42 7.17
CA ARG A 9 1.26 17.19 8.14
C ARG A 9 -0.22 16.78 8.11
N ASP A 10 -0.79 16.55 6.93
CA ASP A 10 -2.22 16.22 6.81
C ASP A 10 -2.48 14.76 7.21
N ALA A 11 -1.50 13.87 7.01
CA ALA A 11 -1.60 12.49 7.45
C ALA A 11 -1.37 12.31 8.96
N ALA A 12 -0.64 13.24 9.59
CA ALA A 12 -0.27 13.12 10.99
C ALA A 12 -1.49 13.07 11.91
N GLY A 13 -1.60 11.98 12.67
CA GLY A 13 -2.64 11.82 13.69
C GLY A 13 -3.95 11.21 13.20
N LEU A 14 -4.09 10.89 11.90
CA LEU A 14 -5.27 10.20 11.37
C LEU A 14 -5.51 8.84 12.05
N ARG A 15 -4.43 8.13 12.41
CA ARG A 15 -4.46 6.90 13.23
C ARG A 15 -5.47 5.84 12.75
N PRO A 16 -5.53 5.50 11.45
CA PRO A 16 -6.47 4.50 10.98
C PRO A 16 -6.08 3.08 11.42
N ASP A 17 -7.05 2.21 11.60
CA ASP A 17 -6.80 0.77 11.80
C ASP A 17 -6.32 0.09 10.51
N VAL A 18 -6.79 0.58 9.37
CA VAL A 18 -6.46 0.08 8.02
C VAL A 18 -6.00 1.23 7.13
N ALA A 19 -4.82 1.09 6.52
CA ALA A 19 -4.32 2.03 5.52
C ALA A 19 -4.20 1.35 4.15
N MET A 20 -4.96 1.85 3.17
CA MET A 20 -4.81 1.46 1.77
C MET A 20 -3.78 2.38 1.11
N ILE A 21 -2.67 1.82 0.61
CA ILE A 21 -1.51 2.60 0.16
C ILE A 21 -1.20 2.24 -1.30
N ALA A 22 -1.16 3.26 -2.15
CA ALA A 22 -0.76 3.10 -3.55
C ALA A 22 0.67 2.58 -3.65
N THR A 23 0.85 1.50 -4.40
CA THR A 23 2.14 0.82 -4.62
C THR A 23 3.02 1.51 -5.67
N PRO A 24 2.46 2.04 -6.79
CA PRO A 24 3.26 2.67 -7.86
C PRO A 24 4.07 3.86 -7.37
N SER A 25 5.24 4.07 -7.96
CA SER A 25 6.10 5.25 -7.76
C SER A 25 6.55 5.52 -6.31
N THR A 26 6.31 4.61 -5.36
CA THR A 26 6.78 4.75 -3.97
C THR A 26 8.30 4.86 -3.81
N PRO A 27 9.15 4.30 -4.68
CA PRO A 27 10.61 4.54 -4.61
C PRO A 27 11.03 5.94 -5.06
N ALA A 28 10.18 6.68 -5.78
CA ALA A 28 10.50 8.02 -6.26
C ALA A 28 10.46 9.07 -5.14
N THR A 29 9.72 8.79 -4.07
CA THR A 29 9.57 9.68 -2.91
C THR A 29 10.50 9.22 -1.79
N HIS A 30 11.40 10.10 -1.35
CA HIS A 30 12.38 9.76 -0.33
C HIS A 30 11.71 9.28 0.96
N ARG A 31 12.07 8.05 1.37
CA ARG A 31 11.59 7.40 2.60
C ARG A 31 10.05 7.39 2.71
N TYR A 32 9.35 7.23 1.59
CA TYR A 32 7.89 7.23 1.52
C TYR A 32 7.23 6.34 2.58
N ALA A 33 7.49 5.02 2.54
CA ALA A 33 6.87 4.05 3.44
C ALA A 33 7.09 4.37 4.94
N PRO A 34 8.34 4.54 5.44
CA PRO A 34 8.53 4.82 6.86
C PRO A 34 7.97 6.18 7.31
N ARG A 35 7.96 7.20 6.45
CA ARG A 35 7.36 8.50 6.79
C ARG A 35 5.84 8.41 6.88
N LEU A 36 5.21 7.79 5.87
CA LEU A 36 3.77 7.65 5.83
C LEU A 36 3.26 6.78 7.00
N LEU A 37 3.88 5.63 7.23
CA LEU A 37 3.47 4.73 8.33
C LEU A 37 3.63 5.40 9.69
N LYS A 38 4.70 6.16 9.90
CA LYS A 38 4.88 6.93 11.14
C LYS A 38 3.80 8.00 11.30
N ALA A 39 3.49 8.76 10.25
CA ALA A 39 2.48 9.82 10.29
C ALA A 39 1.08 9.25 10.62
N LEU A 40 0.76 8.09 10.03
CA LEU A 40 -0.47 7.34 10.29
C LEU A 40 -0.47 6.61 11.63
N GLY A 41 0.63 6.62 12.39
CA GLY A 41 0.71 5.97 13.70
C GLY A 41 0.79 4.44 13.64
N HIS A 42 1.45 3.88 12.62
CA HIS A 42 1.66 2.44 12.43
C HIS A 42 0.34 1.64 12.41
N PRO A 43 -0.48 1.81 11.35
CA PRO A 43 -1.79 1.16 11.26
C PRO A 43 -1.68 -0.36 11.40
N ALA A 44 -2.68 -0.98 12.03
CA ALA A 44 -2.67 -2.42 12.29
C ALA A 44 -2.67 -3.25 11.00
N THR A 45 -3.37 -2.78 9.96
CA THR A 45 -3.37 -3.40 8.63
C THR A 45 -2.96 -2.41 7.54
N VAL A 46 -2.10 -2.85 6.63
CA VAL A 46 -1.75 -2.14 5.39
C VAL A 46 -2.24 -2.96 4.20
N VAL A 47 -2.95 -2.30 3.29
CA VAL A 47 -3.47 -2.90 2.05
C VAL A 47 -2.77 -2.22 0.86
N PRO A 48 -1.88 -2.92 0.14
CA PRO A 48 -1.33 -2.42 -1.11
C PRO A 48 -2.45 -2.27 -2.15
N VAL A 49 -2.52 -1.13 -2.84
CA VAL A 49 -3.44 -0.90 -3.97
C VAL A 49 -2.69 -0.47 -5.23
N HIS A 50 -3.38 -0.52 -6.37
CA HIS A 50 -2.83 -0.18 -7.71
C HIS A 50 -1.59 -0.99 -8.08
N TRP A 51 -1.53 -2.24 -7.66
CA TRP A 51 -0.44 -3.17 -8.00
C TRP A 51 -0.78 -4.05 -9.21
N ASP A 52 -2.05 -4.06 -9.59
CA ASP A 52 -2.66 -4.87 -10.63
C ASP A 52 -2.70 -4.14 -11.99
N ASN A 53 -2.72 -4.92 -13.06
CA ASN A 53 -2.95 -4.45 -14.40
C ASN A 53 -4.46 -4.33 -14.63
N PHE A 54 -4.99 -3.14 -14.38
CA PHE A 54 -6.42 -2.82 -14.54
C PHE A 54 -6.89 -2.77 -16.00
N GLU A 55 -5.98 -2.92 -16.99
CA GLU A 55 -6.34 -3.01 -18.41
C GLU A 55 -6.73 -4.43 -18.82
N LEU A 56 -6.42 -5.43 -18.00
CA LEU A 56 -6.81 -6.82 -18.24
C LEU A 56 -8.22 -7.10 -17.72
N PRO A 57 -8.98 -7.98 -18.39
CA PRO A 57 -10.22 -8.52 -17.85
C PRO A 57 -10.06 -9.13 -16.44
N LEU A 58 -11.14 -9.12 -15.65
CA LEU A 58 -11.15 -9.58 -14.26
C LEU A 58 -11.83 -10.95 -14.07
N ASP A 59 -12.14 -11.67 -15.16
CA ASP A 59 -12.78 -12.98 -15.13
C ASP A 59 -11.92 -14.05 -14.44
N GLU A 60 -10.60 -13.92 -14.48
CA GLU A 60 -9.64 -14.75 -13.74
C GLU A 60 -9.12 -14.07 -12.45
N GLY A 61 -9.70 -12.92 -12.08
CA GLY A 61 -9.27 -12.12 -10.94
C GLY A 61 -8.30 -11.00 -11.28
N ALA A 62 -7.68 -10.41 -10.25
CA ALA A 62 -6.72 -9.32 -10.42
C ALA A 62 -5.36 -9.86 -10.89
N HIS A 63 -4.89 -9.39 -12.05
CA HIS A 63 -3.59 -9.75 -12.61
C HIS A 63 -2.52 -8.78 -12.13
N ARG A 64 -1.38 -9.27 -11.65
CA ARG A 64 -0.26 -8.40 -11.24
C ARG A 64 0.29 -7.63 -12.45
N ASP A 65 0.49 -6.32 -12.28
CA ASP A 65 1.21 -5.51 -13.27
C ASP A 65 2.72 -5.83 -13.16
N PRO A 66 3.38 -6.30 -14.24
CA PRO A 66 4.81 -6.64 -14.22
C PRO A 66 5.72 -5.42 -14.03
N THR A 67 5.22 -4.20 -14.24
CA THR A 67 5.96 -2.95 -14.04
C THR A 67 5.95 -2.47 -12.60
N ILE A 68 5.13 -3.08 -11.73
CA ILE A 68 4.98 -2.68 -10.33
C ILE A 68 5.78 -3.60 -9.39
N ASP A 69 6.69 -2.98 -8.62
CA ASP A 69 7.49 -3.60 -7.55
C ASP A 69 6.64 -3.83 -6.28
N LEU A 70 5.65 -4.73 -6.37
CA LEU A 70 4.80 -5.09 -5.23
C LEU A 70 5.61 -5.73 -4.09
N ASP A 71 6.52 -6.66 -4.41
CA ASP A 71 7.29 -7.37 -3.39
C ASP A 71 8.24 -6.44 -2.63
N GLY A 72 8.93 -5.54 -3.33
CA GLY A 72 9.77 -4.53 -2.69
C GLY A 72 8.96 -3.53 -1.87
N PHE A 73 7.74 -3.17 -2.31
CA PHE A 73 6.83 -2.37 -1.48
C PHE A 73 6.47 -3.10 -0.17
N ILE A 74 6.04 -4.36 -0.26
CA ILE A 74 5.69 -5.19 0.91
C ILE A 74 6.89 -5.32 1.86
N ALA A 75 8.10 -5.53 1.33
CA ALA A 75 9.33 -5.61 2.12
C ALA A 75 9.58 -4.31 2.92
N ARG A 76 9.44 -3.14 2.27
CA ARG A 76 9.62 -1.82 2.92
C ARG A 76 8.57 -1.57 4.01
N ILE A 77 7.31 -2.02 3.81
CA ILE A 77 6.27 -1.94 4.84
C ILE A 77 6.64 -2.79 6.06
N ARG A 78 7.06 -4.05 5.84
CA ARG A 78 7.46 -4.97 6.92
C ARG A 78 8.68 -4.46 7.69
N GLU A 79 9.63 -3.83 7.02
CA GLU A 79 10.79 -3.20 7.67
C GLU A 79 10.37 -2.00 8.53
N ALA A 80 9.53 -1.11 7.98
CA ALA A 80 9.15 0.13 8.64
C ALA A 80 8.08 -0.03 9.73
N SER A 81 7.24 -1.06 9.65
CA SER A 81 6.19 -1.37 10.63
C SER A 81 6.02 -2.88 10.80
N PRO A 82 6.95 -3.55 11.52
CA PRO A 82 6.91 -5.01 11.69
C PRO A 82 5.64 -5.54 12.37
N GLY A 83 4.95 -4.69 13.13
CA GLY A 83 3.66 -5.02 13.78
C GLY A 83 2.45 -4.89 12.86
N SER A 84 2.57 -4.25 11.69
CA SER A 84 1.47 -4.13 10.74
C SER A 84 1.31 -5.42 9.94
N ARG A 85 0.07 -5.91 9.84
CA ARG A 85 -0.29 -6.96 8.90
C ARG A 85 -0.38 -6.37 7.49
N VAL A 86 0.34 -6.95 6.54
CA VAL A 86 0.14 -6.63 5.12
C VAL A 86 -0.90 -7.59 4.54
N LEU A 87 -2.03 -7.04 4.06
CA LEU A 87 -3.12 -7.80 3.46
C LEU A 87 -3.18 -7.48 1.96
N LEU A 88 -2.90 -8.48 1.13
CA LEU A 88 -3.15 -8.40 -0.31
C LEU A 88 -4.55 -8.98 -0.58
N PRO A 89 -5.55 -8.17 -0.98
CA PRO A 89 -6.91 -8.66 -1.15
C PRO A 89 -7.03 -9.60 -2.36
N GLU A 90 -7.80 -10.66 -2.19
CA GLU A 90 -8.26 -11.53 -3.28
C GLU A 90 -9.45 -10.89 -3.99
N TYR A 91 -9.50 -11.04 -5.31
CA TYR A 91 -10.58 -10.50 -6.12
C TYR A 91 -11.94 -11.09 -5.70
N ALA A 92 -12.96 -10.24 -5.62
CA ALA A 92 -14.32 -10.57 -5.19
C ALA A 92 -14.45 -11.15 -3.76
N THR A 93 -13.39 -11.12 -2.95
CA THR A 93 -13.43 -11.57 -1.54
C THR A 93 -13.72 -10.39 -0.59
N PRO A 94 -14.79 -10.44 0.21
CA PRO A 94 -15.06 -9.40 1.21
C PRO A 94 -14.18 -9.59 2.45
N TYR A 95 -13.66 -8.48 2.99
CA TYR A 95 -12.86 -8.47 4.22
C TYR A 95 -13.56 -7.69 5.34
N ARG A 96 -13.27 -8.09 6.58
CA ARG A 96 -13.68 -7.39 7.80
C ARG A 96 -12.44 -7.13 8.66
N PHE A 97 -12.43 -5.99 9.34
CA PHE A 97 -11.33 -5.51 10.16
C PHE A 97 -11.85 -5.19 11.56
#